data_AF-A0A7C4IH16-F1
#
_entry.id   AF-A0A7C4IH16-F1
#
_cell.length_a   1.000
_cell.length_b   1.000
_cell.length_c   1.000
_cell.angle_alpha   90.00
_cell.angle_beta   90.00
_cell.angle_gamma   90.00
#
_symmetry.space_group_name_H-M   'P 1'
#
loop_
_entity.id
_entity.type
_entity.pdbx_description
1 polymer ?
#
loop_
_entity_poly.entity_id
_entity_poly.type
_entity_poly.pdbx_seq_one_letter_code
_entity_poly.pdbx_strand_id
1 'polypeptide(L)'
;MKTMRLLLLAFMGIVLFQGVNAQAPPFGVQMTNAGSIDTVIIGKRTPYFVMPDPVLNSGFAAAYDTNVLKAAQGLLSSWTWSVTAAGTIAKEGNSAEGDGPYVEIVWSTATTATISVAEVSAAPASCSDATPVTQSVQVIDTFDYIVANNPATQTTYLCAGAAPVNVQIDDYTYNGVQTNSTLNMKLDYRISRLNSDLSFNSQLHEAEDTLFQVAQPGASGAVVFWPAKQLYAIGGNITEYRFSFGAPAWGGAEDNGINDHITRKCDYLALATKDGSNPDQFTYYDQETVGSISDEKVFIVYPAPVTGPIYYVPNSFNK
;
A
#
# COMPACT_ATOMS: atom_id res chain seq x y z
N MET A 1 -5.95 35.40 40.37
CA MET A 1 -6.52 34.15 39.79
C MET A 1 -6.74 34.33 38.30
N LYS A 2 -5.75 33.98 37.47
CA LYS A 2 -5.84 33.85 35.99
C LYS A 2 -4.46 33.43 35.46
N THR A 3 -4.12 32.16 35.63
CA THR A 3 -2.95 31.50 35.01
C THR A 3 -2.98 30.03 35.37
N MET A 4 -3.92 29.26 34.80
CA MET A 4 -3.91 27.80 34.94
C MET A 4 -4.80 27.09 33.92
N ARG A 5 -4.68 27.43 32.62
CA ARG A 5 -5.39 26.70 31.54
C ARG A 5 -4.59 26.49 30.24
N LEU A 6 -3.29 26.76 30.22
CA LEU A 6 -2.44 26.44 29.07
C LEU A 6 -1.50 25.24 29.27
N LEU A 7 -1.49 24.60 30.44
CA LEU A 7 -0.60 23.47 30.74
C LEU A 7 -1.27 22.09 30.59
N LEU A 8 -2.53 22.03 30.17
CA LEU A 8 -3.26 20.76 29.99
C LEU A 8 -3.37 20.29 28.53
N LEU A 9 -3.04 21.14 27.55
CA LEU A 9 -3.07 20.76 26.12
C LEU A 9 -1.70 20.33 25.57
N ALA A 10 -0.61 20.52 26.33
CA ALA A 10 0.74 20.14 25.92
C ALA A 10 1.20 18.79 26.51
N PHE A 11 0.34 18.10 27.26
CA PHE A 11 0.65 16.81 27.91
C PHE A 11 -0.29 15.68 27.48
N MET A 12 -0.97 15.85 26.34
CA MET A 12 -1.96 14.91 25.78
C MET A 12 -1.56 14.42 24.36
N GLY A 13 -0.28 14.54 24.01
CA GLY A 13 0.29 14.10 22.73
C GLY A 13 1.35 13.00 22.87
N ILE A 14 1.50 12.40 24.05
CA ILE A 14 2.46 11.33 24.31
C ILE A 14 1.74 10.29 25.16
N VAL A 15 1.86 9.01 24.76
CA VAL A 15 1.30 7.80 25.39
C VAL A 15 -0.10 7.39 24.93
N LEU A 16 -0.18 6.78 23.73
CA LEU A 16 -1.05 5.63 23.47
C LEU A 16 -0.40 4.70 22.40
N PHE A 17 0.78 4.16 22.70
CA PHE A 17 1.24 2.86 22.17
C PHE A 17 2.23 2.26 23.20
N GLN A 18 1.71 1.94 24.38
CA GLN A 18 2.36 1.09 25.36
C GLN A 18 1.33 0.02 25.71
N GLY A 19 1.41 -1.12 25.02
CA GLY A 19 0.45 -2.19 25.23
C GLY A 19 0.54 -3.35 24.24
N VAL A 20 1.48 -4.24 24.50
CA VAL A 20 1.34 -5.70 24.32
C VAL A 20 1.48 -6.26 22.89
N ASN A 21 2.71 -6.49 22.45
CA ASN A 21 3.35 -7.81 22.51
C ASN A 21 4.83 -7.67 22.15
N ALA A 22 5.69 -8.10 23.06
CA ALA A 22 7.06 -8.48 22.73
C ALA A 22 6.98 -9.70 21.79
N GLN A 23 6.98 -9.46 20.49
CA GLN A 23 7.39 -10.43 19.50
C GLN A 23 8.27 -9.67 18.53
N ALA A 24 9.54 -9.50 18.93
CA ALA A 24 10.59 -9.31 17.94
C ALA A 24 10.35 -10.39 16.86
N PRO A 25 10.33 -10.04 15.56
CA PRO A 25 10.46 -11.04 14.51
C PRO A 25 11.56 -12.02 14.94
N PRO A 26 11.45 -13.34 14.73
CA PRO A 26 12.54 -14.23 15.09
C PRO A 26 13.76 -13.88 14.24
N PHE A 27 14.57 -12.93 14.71
CA PHE A 27 15.87 -12.56 14.18
C PHE A 27 16.78 -13.75 14.50
N GLY A 28 16.70 -14.76 13.63
CA GLY A 28 17.19 -16.11 13.90
C GLY A 28 16.70 -17.15 12.90
N VAL A 29 15.57 -16.93 12.20
CA VAL A 29 15.28 -17.68 10.97
C VAL A 29 16.01 -17.01 9.84
N GLN A 30 17.19 -17.54 9.50
CA GLN A 30 17.92 -17.15 8.31
C GLN A 30 16.96 -17.31 7.11
N MET A 31 16.48 -16.21 6.54
CA MET A 31 15.87 -16.25 5.21
C MET A 31 17.03 -16.52 4.25
N THR A 32 17.29 -17.79 3.99
CA THR A 32 18.40 -18.31 3.18
C THR A 32 18.19 -17.99 1.70
N ASN A 33 18.31 -16.72 1.34
CA ASN A 33 18.35 -16.25 -0.05
C ASN A 33 19.57 -15.34 -0.28
N ALA A 34 20.74 -15.76 0.24
CA ALA A 34 22.01 -15.10 -0.04
C ALA A 34 22.22 -15.01 -1.57
N GLY A 35 22.39 -13.78 -2.08
CA GLY A 35 22.57 -13.51 -3.51
C GLY A 35 21.31 -13.08 -4.28
N SER A 36 20.15 -13.02 -3.63
CA SER A 36 18.94 -12.42 -4.23
C SER A 36 18.96 -10.91 -4.06
N ILE A 37 18.42 -10.14 -5.02
CA ILE A 37 18.27 -8.68 -4.88
C ILE A 37 17.03 -8.41 -4.02
N ASP A 38 17.17 -7.66 -2.92
CA ASP A 38 16.04 -7.19 -2.12
C ASP A 38 15.31 -6.07 -2.85
N THR A 39 13.98 -6.02 -2.77
CA THR A 39 13.19 -4.90 -3.33
C THR A 39 12.50 -4.13 -2.22
N VAL A 40 12.68 -2.80 -2.19
CA VAL A 40 12.18 -1.89 -1.14
C VAL A 40 11.61 -0.59 -1.74
N ILE A 41 10.77 0.11 -0.98
CA ILE A 41 10.11 1.35 -1.41
C ILE A 41 10.71 2.56 -0.69
N ILE A 42 10.81 3.69 -1.39
CA ILE A 42 11.17 4.99 -0.79
C ILE A 42 10.28 5.30 0.44
N GLY A 43 10.88 5.89 1.47
CA GLY A 43 10.16 6.37 2.66
C GLY A 43 9.74 5.30 3.67
N LYS A 44 9.81 4.00 3.32
CA LYS A 44 9.51 2.90 4.24
C LYS A 44 10.76 2.45 5.00
N ARG A 45 10.61 2.13 6.29
CA ARG A 45 11.67 1.51 7.11
C ARG A 45 11.79 0.03 6.76
N THR A 46 13.00 -0.42 6.47
CA THR A 46 13.29 -1.83 6.20
C THR A 46 14.35 -2.35 7.18
N PRO A 47 14.06 -3.40 7.97
CA PRO A 47 15.02 -3.97 8.91
C PRO A 47 16.02 -4.91 8.23
N TYR A 48 17.26 -4.88 8.71
CA TYR A 48 18.35 -5.77 8.31
C TYR A 48 19.10 -6.27 9.54
N PHE A 49 19.45 -7.55 9.52
CA PHE A 49 20.19 -8.22 10.58
C PHE A 49 21.32 -9.04 9.95
N VAL A 50 22.49 -9.03 10.57
CA VAL A 50 23.60 -9.93 10.23
C VAL A 50 23.85 -10.88 11.40
N MET A 51 24.06 -12.16 11.11
CA MET A 51 24.40 -13.13 12.15
C MET A 51 25.80 -12.79 12.70
N PRO A 52 25.95 -12.56 14.02
CA PRO A 52 27.25 -12.34 14.66
C PRO A 52 28.19 -13.52 14.45
N ASP A 53 29.50 -13.27 14.30
CA ASP A 53 30.50 -14.32 14.27
C ASP A 53 30.48 -15.10 15.60
N PRO A 54 30.24 -16.43 15.59
CA PRO A 54 30.16 -17.24 16.80
C PRO A 54 31.50 -17.39 17.54
N VAL A 55 32.63 -17.14 16.87
CA VAL A 55 33.96 -17.13 17.48
C VAL A 55 34.17 -15.85 18.29
N LEU A 56 33.77 -14.70 17.75
CA LEU A 56 33.90 -13.40 18.41
C LEU A 56 32.79 -13.14 19.44
N ASN A 57 31.60 -13.72 19.23
CA ASN A 57 30.41 -13.53 20.06
C ASN A 57 29.88 -14.88 20.57
N SER A 58 30.75 -15.69 21.17
CA SER A 58 30.38 -17.05 21.63
C SER A 58 29.28 -17.08 22.71
N GLY A 59 29.00 -15.93 23.35
CA GLY A 59 27.91 -15.76 24.30
C GLY A 59 26.56 -15.40 23.66
N PHE A 60 26.52 -15.13 22.36
CA PHE A 60 25.31 -14.76 21.65
C PHE A 60 24.36 -15.95 21.48
N ALA A 61 23.16 -15.82 22.03
CA ALA A 61 22.06 -16.73 21.73
C ALA A 61 21.39 -16.30 20.43
N ALA A 62 20.96 -17.26 19.59
CA ALA A 62 20.43 -17.03 18.24
C ALA A 62 19.05 -16.33 18.16
N ALA A 63 18.75 -15.42 19.10
CA ALA A 63 17.59 -14.55 19.12
C ALA A 63 18.04 -13.15 19.57
N TYR A 64 18.22 -12.24 18.62
CA TYR A 64 18.59 -10.85 18.91
C TYR A 64 17.35 -10.05 19.35
N ASP A 65 17.44 -9.32 20.45
CA ASP A 65 16.43 -8.39 20.95
C ASP A 65 16.96 -6.95 20.89
N THR A 66 16.35 -6.10 20.06
CA THR A 66 16.72 -4.69 19.91
C THR A 66 16.53 -3.89 21.21
N ASN A 67 15.71 -4.36 22.15
CA ASN A 67 15.43 -3.68 23.41
C ASN A 67 16.43 -4.00 24.53
N VAL A 68 17.32 -4.97 24.31
CA VAL A 68 18.31 -5.42 25.29
C VAL A 68 19.69 -4.93 24.88
N LEU A 69 20.49 -4.48 25.85
CA LEU A 69 21.89 -4.07 25.58
C LEU A 69 22.68 -5.20 24.94
N LYS A 70 23.47 -4.91 23.90
CA LYS A 70 24.24 -5.91 23.15
C LYS A 70 25.12 -6.78 24.07
N ALA A 71 25.78 -6.16 25.04
CA ALA A 71 26.64 -6.85 26.00
C ALA A 71 25.85 -7.85 26.88
N ALA A 72 24.60 -7.53 27.21
CA ALA A 72 23.71 -8.43 27.97
C ALA A 72 23.22 -9.62 27.13
N GLN A 73 23.37 -9.53 25.80
CA GLN A 73 23.06 -10.60 24.84
C GLN A 73 24.31 -11.38 24.41
N GLY A 74 25.46 -11.15 25.04
CA GLY A 74 26.71 -11.87 24.72
C GLY A 74 27.42 -11.40 23.46
N LEU A 75 27.06 -10.21 22.94
CA LEU A 75 27.74 -9.56 21.83
C LEU A 75 28.91 -8.72 22.33
N LEU A 76 30.09 -8.97 21.79
CA LEU A 76 31.34 -8.29 22.13
C LEU A 76 31.83 -7.38 21.00
N SER A 77 31.52 -7.73 19.76
CA SER A 77 31.90 -6.98 18.58
C SER A 77 31.09 -5.69 18.39
N SER A 78 31.51 -4.89 17.42
CA SER A 78 30.75 -3.79 16.84
C SER A 78 30.55 -4.00 15.34
N TRP A 79 29.56 -3.33 14.75
CA TRP A 79 29.17 -3.48 13.35
C TRP A 79 29.18 -2.14 12.63
N THR A 80 29.91 -2.08 11.52
CA THR A 80 29.98 -0.91 10.65
C THR A 80 29.10 -1.12 9.43
N TRP A 81 27.97 -0.42 9.41
CA TRP A 81 27.01 -0.45 8.31
C TRP A 81 27.25 0.69 7.33
N SER A 82 27.13 0.41 6.04
CA SER A 82 27.17 1.41 4.97
C SER A 82 26.23 1.07 3.83
N VAL A 83 25.83 2.09 3.08
CA VAL A 83 25.00 1.99 1.88
C VAL A 83 25.64 2.79 0.75
N THR A 84 25.58 2.29 -0.47
CA THR A 84 26.19 2.94 -1.65
C THR A 84 25.33 4.05 -2.27
N ALA A 85 24.12 4.28 -1.77
CA ALA A 85 23.19 5.28 -2.28
C ALA A 85 22.53 6.09 -1.15
N ALA A 86 21.78 7.14 -1.51
CA ALA A 86 21.07 7.99 -0.55
C ALA A 86 20.05 7.18 0.26
N GLY A 87 20.41 6.88 1.49
CA GLY A 87 19.58 6.21 2.47
C GLY A 87 19.97 6.67 3.87
N THR A 88 18.98 6.77 4.75
CA THR A 88 19.22 7.04 6.17
C THR A 88 19.22 5.71 6.91
N ILE A 89 20.37 5.38 7.50
CA ILE A 89 20.49 4.22 8.40
C ILE A 89 20.04 4.68 9.78
N ALA A 90 18.87 4.19 10.21
CA ALA A 90 18.39 4.31 11.57
C ALA A 90 18.81 3.08 12.38
N LYS A 91 19.08 3.28 13.66
CA LYS A 91 19.42 2.22 14.61
C LYS A 91 18.30 2.17 15.64
N GLU A 92 17.70 1.02 15.83
CA GLU A 92 16.56 0.86 16.73
C GLU A 92 17.00 0.29 18.09
N GLY A 93 16.32 0.71 19.16
CA GLY A 93 16.38 0.07 20.47
C GLY A 93 17.26 0.74 21.53
N ASN A 94 17.25 0.16 22.74
CA ASN A 94 18.01 0.64 23.90
C ASN A 94 19.51 0.31 23.82
N SER A 95 20.02 -0.15 22.67
CA SER A 95 21.45 -0.28 22.45
C SER A 95 22.09 1.12 22.43
N ALA A 96 22.38 1.65 23.62
CA ALA A 96 23.06 2.93 23.82
C ALA A 96 24.44 3.00 23.13
N GLU A 97 24.93 1.88 22.62
CA GLU A 97 26.23 1.74 21.95
C GLU A 97 26.17 1.95 20.43
N GLY A 98 24.97 1.98 19.83
CA GLY A 98 24.79 2.45 18.46
C GLY A 98 25.58 1.70 17.39
N ASP A 99 25.98 0.45 17.62
CA ASP A 99 26.93 -0.27 16.77
C ASP A 99 26.59 -1.76 16.64
N GLY A 100 25.33 -2.18 16.82
CA GLY A 100 24.89 -3.58 16.85
C GLY A 100 24.68 -4.27 15.48
N PRO A 101 24.37 -5.58 15.48
CA PRO A 101 24.18 -6.41 14.28
C PRO A 101 22.85 -6.17 13.55
N TYR A 102 22.10 -5.13 13.93
CA TYR A 102 20.78 -4.79 13.39
C TYR A 102 20.70 -3.30 13.03
N VAL A 103 20.09 -3.01 11.89
CA VAL A 103 19.76 -1.65 11.45
C VAL A 103 18.42 -1.61 10.74
N GLU A 104 17.80 -0.44 10.72
CA GLU A 104 16.70 -0.12 9.82
C GLU A 104 17.16 0.91 8.80
N ILE A 105 16.78 0.73 7.54
CA ILE A 105 17.17 1.65 6.47
C ILE A 105 15.92 2.27 5.86
N VAL A 106 15.93 3.59 5.72
CA VAL A 106 14.92 4.36 4.97
C VAL A 106 15.60 4.96 3.74
N TRP A 107 15.08 4.63 2.56
CA TRP A 107 15.61 5.14 1.30
C TRP A 107 14.85 6.40 0.88
N SER A 108 15.57 7.36 0.30
CA SER A 108 14.99 8.64 -0.14
C SER A 108 14.90 8.78 -1.65
N THR A 109 15.45 7.82 -2.41
CA THR A 109 15.59 7.93 -3.86
C THR A 109 15.56 6.55 -4.50
N ALA A 110 14.81 6.39 -5.58
CA ALA A 110 14.76 5.18 -6.37
C ALA A 110 16.13 4.94 -7.03
N THR A 111 16.70 3.75 -6.84
CA THR A 111 18.06 3.41 -7.27
C THR A 111 18.36 1.93 -7.05
N THR A 112 19.46 1.44 -7.63
CA THR A 112 20.11 0.21 -7.16
C THR A 112 21.16 0.58 -6.13
N ALA A 113 21.11 -0.08 -4.97
CA ALA A 113 22.03 0.13 -3.86
C ALA A 113 22.64 -1.19 -3.40
N THR A 114 23.72 -1.08 -2.63
CA THR A 114 24.30 -2.20 -1.88
C THR A 114 24.39 -1.80 -0.43
N ILE A 115 23.86 -2.65 0.44
CA ILE A 115 24.11 -2.60 1.88
C ILE A 115 25.38 -3.40 2.14
N SER A 116 26.26 -2.86 2.97
CA SER A 116 27.48 -3.53 3.40
C SER A 116 27.60 -3.45 4.91
N VAL A 117 27.96 -4.56 5.54
CA VAL A 117 28.24 -4.64 6.97
C VAL A 117 29.55 -5.36 7.22
N ALA A 118 30.37 -4.79 8.09
CA ALA A 118 31.59 -5.42 8.60
C ALA A 118 31.49 -5.54 10.12
N GLU A 119 31.74 -6.73 10.64
CA GLU A 119 31.96 -6.94 12.06
C GLU A 119 33.38 -6.53 12.45
N VAL A 120 33.52 -5.91 13.61
CA VAL A 120 34.78 -5.46 14.19
C VAL A 120 34.91 -6.04 15.58
N SER A 121 35.94 -6.86 15.80
CA SER A 121 36.21 -7.47 17.09
C SER A 121 36.44 -6.41 18.17
N ALA A 122 36.10 -6.71 19.42
CA ALA A 122 36.46 -5.85 20.55
C ALA A 122 37.98 -5.59 20.64
N ALA A 123 38.35 -4.51 21.34
CA ALA A 123 39.75 -4.25 21.71
C ALA A 123 40.35 -5.45 22.47
N PRO A 124 41.67 -5.71 22.35
CA PRO A 124 42.70 -4.86 21.76
C PRO A 124 42.97 -5.09 20.27
N ALA A 125 42.42 -6.16 19.68
CA ALA A 125 42.74 -6.56 18.32
C ALA A 125 42.07 -5.65 17.27
N SER A 126 40.83 -5.21 17.53
CA SER A 126 40.03 -4.34 16.65
C SER A 126 40.07 -4.77 15.17
N CYS A 127 40.15 -6.08 14.93
CA CYS A 127 40.17 -6.66 13.60
C CYS A 127 38.78 -6.49 12.98
N SER A 128 38.74 -5.87 11.81
CA SER A 128 37.53 -5.77 10.98
C SER A 128 37.51 -6.91 9.98
N ASP A 129 36.32 -7.35 9.60
CA ASP A 129 36.14 -8.20 8.43
C ASP A 129 36.88 -7.62 7.22
N ALA A 130 37.80 -8.41 6.65
CA ALA A 130 38.52 -8.02 5.44
C ALA A 130 37.61 -8.03 4.20
N THR A 131 36.48 -8.71 4.27
CA THR A 131 35.46 -8.76 3.23
C THR A 131 34.09 -8.60 3.87
N PRO A 132 33.54 -7.37 3.86
CA PRO A 132 32.21 -7.11 4.39
C PRO A 132 31.15 -7.99 3.73
N VAL A 133 30.13 -8.36 4.50
CA VAL A 133 28.93 -9.00 3.95
C VAL A 133 28.13 -7.94 3.21
N THR A 134 27.68 -8.27 1.99
CA THR A 134 26.94 -7.34 1.15
C THR A 134 25.58 -7.90 0.73
N GLN A 135 24.61 -7.00 0.56
CA GLN A 135 23.26 -7.29 0.09
C GLN A 135 22.87 -6.26 -0.98
N SER A 136 22.55 -6.73 -2.18
CA SER A 136 22.04 -5.87 -3.25
C SER A 136 20.58 -5.52 -3.00
N VAL A 137 20.23 -4.25 -3.21
CA VAL A 137 18.89 -3.71 -2.98
C VAL A 137 18.46 -2.91 -4.21
N GLN A 138 17.26 -3.17 -4.70
CA GLN A 138 16.55 -2.35 -5.65
C GLN A 138 15.54 -1.49 -4.89
N VAL A 139 15.83 -0.20 -4.79
CA VAL A 139 14.93 0.81 -4.26
C VAL A 139 14.06 1.31 -5.40
N ILE A 140 12.77 1.15 -5.26
CA ILE A 140 11.79 1.68 -6.20
C ILE A 140 11.03 2.83 -5.58
N ASP A 141 10.50 3.67 -6.46
CA ASP A 141 9.58 4.72 -6.06
C ASP A 141 8.28 4.11 -5.50
N THR A 142 7.46 4.95 -4.86
CA THR A 142 6.11 4.54 -4.47
C THR A 142 5.32 4.10 -5.70
N PHE A 143 4.41 3.14 -5.51
CA PHE A 143 3.48 2.76 -6.56
C PHE A 143 2.53 3.92 -6.84
N ASP A 144 2.31 4.25 -8.11
CA ASP A 144 1.39 5.31 -8.52
C ASP A 144 0.44 4.82 -9.63
N TYR A 145 -0.81 5.24 -9.54
CA TYR A 145 -1.87 4.89 -10.49
C TYR A 145 -2.88 6.00 -10.66
N ILE A 146 -3.59 5.97 -11.79
CA ILE A 146 -4.64 6.92 -12.11
C ILE A 146 -5.94 6.18 -12.39
N VAL A 147 -6.92 6.37 -11.51
CA VAL A 147 -8.26 5.79 -11.69
C VAL A 147 -8.95 6.37 -12.93
N ALA A 148 -8.94 7.70 -13.08
CA ALA A 148 -9.51 8.37 -14.24
C ALA A 148 -8.66 9.56 -14.73
N ASN A 149 -8.08 9.46 -15.93
CA ASN A 149 -7.20 10.50 -16.49
C ASN A 149 -7.91 11.82 -16.81
N ASN A 150 -9.25 11.85 -16.79
CA ASN A 150 -10.06 13.02 -17.08
C ASN A 150 -11.38 12.98 -16.28
N PRO A 151 -11.80 14.07 -15.62
CA PRO A 151 -13.14 14.18 -15.01
C PRO A 151 -14.28 13.81 -15.97
N ALA A 152 -14.13 14.09 -17.27
CA ALA A 152 -15.13 13.77 -18.28
C ALA A 152 -15.30 12.26 -18.54
N THR A 153 -14.32 11.41 -18.17
CA THR A 153 -14.38 9.95 -18.28
C THR A 153 -14.63 9.26 -16.94
N GLN A 154 -14.84 10.03 -15.87
CA GLN A 154 -15.19 9.53 -14.53
C GLN A 154 -16.59 8.91 -14.52
N THR A 155 -17.55 9.58 -15.17
CA THR A 155 -18.95 9.13 -15.24
C THR A 155 -19.31 8.70 -16.65
N THR A 156 -19.72 7.45 -16.79
CA THR A 156 -20.22 6.90 -18.06
C THR A 156 -21.74 6.74 -17.99
N TYR A 157 -22.45 7.27 -19.00
CA TYR A 157 -23.90 7.14 -19.10
C TYR A 157 -24.27 6.02 -20.08
N LEU A 158 -25.17 5.13 -19.65
CA LEU A 158 -25.60 3.95 -20.40
C LEU A 158 -27.13 3.92 -20.50
N CYS A 159 -27.65 3.40 -21.60
CA CYS A 159 -29.07 3.03 -21.72
C CYS A 159 -29.28 1.58 -21.28
N ALA A 160 -30.49 1.25 -20.82
CA ALA A 160 -30.87 -0.14 -20.54
C ALA A 160 -30.65 -1.02 -21.79
N GLY A 161 -29.97 -2.14 -21.59
CA GLY A 161 -29.60 -3.04 -22.69
C GLY A 161 -28.32 -2.63 -23.45
N ALA A 162 -27.57 -1.63 -22.96
CA ALA A 162 -26.22 -1.37 -23.45
C ALA A 162 -25.34 -2.62 -23.35
N ALA A 163 -24.34 -2.73 -24.25
CA ALA A 163 -23.37 -3.80 -24.21
C ALA A 163 -22.61 -3.82 -22.87
N PRO A 164 -22.08 -4.97 -22.44
CA PRO A 164 -21.27 -5.06 -21.24
C PRO A 164 -20.08 -4.10 -21.27
N VAL A 165 -19.75 -3.52 -20.12
CA VAL A 165 -18.64 -2.57 -19.95
C VAL A 165 -17.52 -3.18 -19.11
N ASN A 166 -16.29 -2.72 -19.32
CA ASN A 166 -15.20 -3.03 -18.43
C ASN A 166 -15.18 -2.02 -17.29
N VAL A 167 -15.02 -2.50 -16.05
CA VAL A 167 -14.62 -1.64 -14.93
C VAL A 167 -13.10 -1.72 -14.84
N GLN A 168 -12.45 -0.57 -14.96
CA GLN A 168 -11.00 -0.45 -15.11
C GLN A 168 -10.49 0.85 -14.50
N ILE A 169 -9.20 0.87 -14.15
CA ILE A 169 -8.44 2.12 -13.99
C ILE A 169 -7.88 2.55 -15.34
N ASP A 170 -7.79 3.85 -15.59
CA ASP A 170 -7.39 4.39 -16.89
C ASP A 170 -5.88 4.25 -17.14
N ASP A 171 -5.07 4.36 -16.09
CA ASP A 171 -3.62 4.17 -16.19
C ASP A 171 -3.03 3.68 -14.86
N TYR A 172 -1.89 3.01 -14.93
CA TYR A 172 -0.99 2.81 -13.81
C TYR A 172 0.43 2.98 -14.31
N THR A 173 1.34 3.42 -13.46
CA THR A 173 2.76 3.48 -13.81
C THR A 173 3.53 2.49 -12.96
N TYR A 174 4.14 1.51 -13.63
CA TYR A 174 4.95 0.51 -12.97
C TYR A 174 6.40 0.96 -12.83
N ASN A 175 6.90 1.01 -11.59
CA ASN A 175 8.24 1.51 -11.27
C ASN A 175 9.36 0.44 -11.28
N GLY A 176 9.14 -0.71 -11.95
CA GLY A 176 10.23 -1.38 -12.69
C GLY A 176 11.01 -2.53 -12.06
N VAL A 177 10.37 -3.56 -11.47
CA VAL A 177 11.09 -4.77 -10.99
C VAL A 177 10.66 -6.10 -11.63
N GLN A 178 9.44 -6.22 -12.16
CA GLN A 178 8.94 -7.42 -12.81
C GLN A 178 7.73 -7.08 -13.69
N THR A 179 7.81 -7.45 -14.96
CA THR A 179 6.64 -7.62 -15.80
C THR A 179 6.10 -9.04 -15.57
N ASN A 180 4.77 -9.22 -15.55
CA ASN A 180 4.04 -10.46 -15.22
C ASN A 180 3.75 -10.73 -13.72
N SER A 181 3.60 -9.69 -12.89
CA SER A 181 3.08 -9.87 -11.52
C SER A 181 1.54 -9.96 -11.49
N THR A 182 0.97 -10.16 -10.29
CA THR A 182 -0.45 -9.94 -10.01
C THR A 182 -0.59 -8.64 -9.24
N LEU A 183 -1.49 -7.76 -9.69
CA LEU A 183 -1.95 -6.59 -8.96
C LEU A 183 -3.13 -7.01 -8.08
N ASN A 184 -3.04 -6.76 -6.78
CA ASN A 184 -4.20 -6.81 -5.90
C ASN A 184 -4.82 -5.42 -5.88
N MET A 185 -6.12 -5.34 -6.12
CA MET A 185 -6.88 -4.11 -6.07
C MET A 185 -7.98 -4.27 -5.04
N LYS A 186 -8.09 -3.33 -4.12
CA LYS A 186 -9.16 -3.30 -3.13
C LYS A 186 -9.99 -2.04 -3.34
N LEU A 187 -11.31 -2.22 -3.44
CA LEU A 187 -12.24 -1.14 -3.70
C LEU A 187 -13.54 -1.32 -2.94
N ASP A 188 -14.21 -0.20 -2.69
CA ASP A 188 -15.60 -0.20 -2.28
C ASP A 188 -16.49 0.01 -3.50
N TYR A 189 -17.65 -0.63 -3.53
CA TYR A 189 -18.65 -0.34 -4.54
C TYR A 189 -20.06 -0.23 -3.98
N ARG A 190 -20.81 0.71 -4.55
CA ARG A 190 -22.20 0.95 -4.20
C ARG A 190 -23.07 1.03 -5.44
N ILE A 191 -24.26 0.47 -5.31
CA ILE A 191 -25.31 0.56 -6.31
C ILE A 191 -26.45 1.37 -5.70
N SER A 192 -26.85 2.44 -6.37
CA SER A 192 -27.87 3.37 -5.89
C SER A 192 -28.95 3.60 -6.93
N ARG A 193 -30.15 3.96 -6.48
CA ARG A 193 -31.15 4.63 -7.33
C ARG A 193 -30.90 6.13 -7.29
N LEU A 194 -31.06 6.74 -8.45
CA LEU A 194 -31.07 8.19 -8.60
C LEU A 194 -32.47 8.68 -9.00
N ASN A 195 -32.77 9.91 -8.61
CA ASN A 195 -33.90 10.66 -9.14
C ASN A 195 -33.62 11.10 -10.59
N SER A 196 -34.64 11.65 -11.26
CA SER A 196 -34.51 12.15 -12.64
C SER A 196 -33.52 13.30 -12.82
N ASP A 197 -33.22 14.03 -11.74
CA ASP A 197 -32.21 15.09 -11.68
C ASP A 197 -30.82 14.57 -11.28
N LEU A 198 -30.64 13.24 -11.25
CA LEU A 198 -29.43 12.52 -10.84
C LEU A 198 -29.07 12.67 -9.35
N SER A 199 -29.94 13.27 -8.53
CA SER A 199 -29.73 13.28 -7.09
C SER A 199 -29.90 11.87 -6.51
N PHE A 200 -29.11 11.56 -5.48
CA PHE A 200 -29.22 10.29 -4.74
C PHE A 200 -30.63 10.12 -4.19
N ASN A 201 -31.22 8.95 -4.42
CA ASN A 201 -32.53 8.60 -3.89
C ASN A 201 -32.41 7.55 -2.78
N SER A 202 -31.82 6.40 -3.09
CA SER A 202 -31.71 5.27 -2.17
C SER A 202 -30.57 4.34 -2.55
N GLN A 203 -29.98 3.70 -1.54
CA GLN A 203 -28.99 2.65 -1.72
C GLN A 203 -29.69 1.31 -1.99
N LEU A 204 -29.18 0.56 -2.95
CA LEU A 204 -29.64 -0.79 -3.29
C LEU A 204 -28.69 -1.87 -2.81
N HIS A 205 -27.40 -1.60 -2.92
CA HIS A 205 -26.34 -2.53 -2.53
C HIS A 205 -25.09 -1.75 -2.20
N GLU A 206 -24.30 -2.27 -1.27
CA GLU A 206 -22.96 -1.81 -0.94
C GLU A 206 -22.10 -3.01 -0.56
N ALA A 207 -20.84 -2.95 -0.96
CA ALA A 207 -19.81 -3.86 -0.52
C ALA A 207 -18.53 -3.06 -0.34
N GLU A 208 -17.94 -3.23 0.83
CA GLU A 208 -16.66 -2.66 1.22
C GLU A 208 -15.55 -3.70 0.99
N ASP A 209 -14.31 -3.24 0.86
CA ASP A 209 -13.12 -4.10 0.80
C ASP A 209 -13.19 -5.20 -0.28
N THR A 210 -13.78 -4.88 -1.43
CA THR A 210 -13.90 -5.86 -2.52
C THR A 210 -12.54 -6.04 -3.18
N LEU A 211 -11.98 -7.23 -3.03
CA LEU A 211 -10.68 -7.60 -3.57
C LEU A 211 -10.78 -8.16 -5.00
N PHE A 212 -9.91 -7.64 -5.88
CA PHE A 212 -9.66 -8.16 -7.21
C PHE A 212 -8.19 -8.48 -7.40
N GLN A 213 -7.90 -9.61 -8.03
CA GLN A 213 -6.54 -9.99 -8.42
C GLN A 213 -6.45 -9.98 -9.95
N VAL A 214 -5.59 -9.14 -10.49
CA VAL A 214 -5.47 -8.92 -11.93
C VAL A 214 -4.05 -9.22 -12.39
N ALA A 215 -3.91 -9.96 -13.47
CA ALA A 215 -2.60 -10.13 -14.10
C ALA A 215 -2.11 -8.78 -14.61
N GLN A 216 -0.91 -8.36 -14.20
CA GLN A 216 -0.31 -7.11 -14.63
C GLN A 216 -0.08 -7.15 -16.16
N PRO A 217 -0.73 -6.29 -16.95
CA PRO A 217 -0.69 -6.41 -18.41
C PRO A 217 0.58 -5.82 -19.04
N GLY A 218 1.44 -5.11 -18.28
CA GLY A 218 2.61 -4.44 -18.83
C GLY A 218 3.35 -3.57 -17.81
N ALA A 219 4.04 -2.52 -18.27
CA ALA A 219 4.66 -1.51 -17.41
C ALA A 219 3.77 -0.27 -17.21
N SER A 220 2.72 -0.11 -18.02
CA SER A 220 1.71 0.94 -17.87
C SER A 220 0.47 0.63 -18.71
N GLY A 221 -0.56 1.47 -18.60
CA GLY A 221 -1.80 1.41 -19.38
C GLY A 221 -3.02 1.01 -18.57
N ALA A 222 -4.19 0.96 -19.21
CA ALA A 222 -5.43 0.61 -18.51
C ALA A 222 -5.42 -0.81 -17.94
N VAL A 223 -5.97 -0.98 -16.73
CA VAL A 223 -6.10 -2.29 -16.07
C VAL A 223 -7.57 -2.59 -15.83
N VAL A 224 -8.07 -3.60 -16.53
CA VAL A 224 -9.44 -4.11 -16.38
C VAL A 224 -9.46 -5.13 -15.26
N PHE A 225 -10.17 -4.82 -14.17
CA PHE A 225 -10.34 -5.74 -13.04
C PHE A 225 -11.73 -6.40 -13.01
N TRP A 226 -12.74 -5.78 -13.64
CA TRP A 226 -14.05 -6.39 -13.84
C TRP A 226 -14.44 -6.39 -15.33
N PRO A 227 -14.05 -7.43 -16.09
CA PRO A 227 -14.29 -7.46 -17.53
C PRO A 227 -15.74 -7.77 -17.87
N ALA A 228 -16.23 -7.17 -18.96
CA ALA A 228 -17.52 -7.45 -19.58
C ALA A 228 -18.69 -7.50 -18.58
N LYS A 229 -18.73 -6.53 -17.66
CA LYS A 229 -19.80 -6.39 -16.68
C LYS A 229 -21.05 -5.84 -17.34
N GLN A 230 -22.12 -6.62 -17.32
CA GLN A 230 -23.44 -6.13 -17.67
C GLN A 230 -24.01 -5.30 -16.50
N LEU A 231 -24.34 -4.04 -16.79
CA LEU A 231 -24.99 -3.11 -15.87
C LEU A 231 -26.44 -2.90 -16.28
N TYR A 232 -27.33 -2.72 -15.30
CA TYR A 232 -28.77 -2.62 -15.53
C TYR A 232 -29.38 -1.43 -14.79
N ALA A 233 -30.45 -0.89 -15.38
CA ALA A 233 -31.41 -0.04 -14.66
C ALA A 233 -32.32 -0.93 -13.80
N ILE A 234 -32.25 -0.80 -12.48
CA ILE A 234 -32.91 -1.70 -11.53
C ILE A 234 -34.30 -1.18 -11.18
N GLY A 235 -35.32 -2.02 -11.42
CA GLY A 235 -36.72 -1.71 -11.12
C GLY A 235 -37.27 -0.54 -11.92
N GLY A 236 -36.75 -0.29 -13.13
CA GLY A 236 -37.17 0.82 -13.99
C GLY A 236 -36.66 2.20 -13.56
N ASN A 237 -35.73 2.28 -12.61
CA ASN A 237 -35.17 3.54 -12.12
C ASN A 237 -33.79 3.81 -12.72
N ILE A 238 -33.39 5.07 -12.76
CA ILE A 238 -32.00 5.46 -13.05
C ILE A 238 -31.13 4.84 -11.94
N THR A 239 -30.12 4.07 -12.33
CA THR A 239 -29.28 3.32 -11.40
C THR A 239 -27.83 3.74 -11.56
N GLU A 240 -27.19 4.08 -10.44
CA GLU A 240 -25.78 4.42 -10.34
C GLU A 240 -24.99 3.20 -9.84
N TYR A 241 -23.85 2.93 -10.48
CA TYR A 241 -22.82 2.02 -10.00
C TYR A 241 -21.56 2.85 -9.78
N ARG A 242 -21.09 2.91 -8.54
CA ARG A 242 -19.94 3.71 -8.13
C ARG A 242 -18.90 2.80 -7.52
N PHE A 243 -17.66 2.90 -8.01
CA PHE A 243 -16.50 2.14 -7.55
C PHE A 243 -15.46 3.14 -7.03
N SER A 244 -15.01 2.99 -5.78
CA SER A 244 -14.04 3.88 -5.10
C SER A 244 -12.75 3.12 -4.81
N PHE A 245 -11.59 3.71 -5.13
CA PHE A 245 -10.27 3.08 -5.01
C PHE A 245 -9.34 3.77 -4.01
N GLY A 246 -9.83 4.68 -3.17
CA GLY A 246 -8.93 5.51 -2.36
C GLY A 246 -9.62 6.32 -1.29
N ALA A 247 -10.58 7.14 -1.72
CA ALA A 247 -11.42 7.89 -0.80
C ALA A 247 -12.30 6.94 0.04
N PRO A 248 -12.47 7.20 1.35
CA PRO A 248 -13.34 6.41 2.20
C PRO A 248 -14.76 6.62 1.68
N ALA A 249 -15.30 5.61 1.03
CA ALA A 249 -16.63 5.73 0.51
C ALA A 249 -17.60 5.63 1.69
N TRP A 250 -18.50 6.61 1.81
CA TRP A 250 -19.66 6.53 2.71
C TRP A 250 -19.35 6.42 4.21
N GLY A 251 -18.15 6.85 4.63
CA GLY A 251 -17.75 6.92 6.04
C GLY A 251 -16.92 5.72 6.53
N GLY A 252 -16.47 4.85 5.63
CA GLY A 252 -15.52 3.77 5.89
C GLY A 252 -14.09 4.23 6.19
N ALA A 253 -13.18 3.28 6.39
CA ALA A 253 -11.76 3.57 6.58
C ALA A 253 -11.06 3.85 5.24
N GLU A 254 -9.99 4.65 5.27
CA GLU A 254 -9.11 4.88 4.10
C GLU A 254 -8.12 3.72 3.96
N ASP A 255 -8.56 2.63 3.35
CA ASP A 255 -7.70 1.47 3.15
C ASP A 255 -7.84 0.80 1.78
N ASN A 256 -8.55 1.43 0.83
CA ASN A 256 -8.66 1.00 -0.56
C ASN A 256 -7.46 1.43 -1.41
N GLY A 257 -7.30 0.76 -2.54
CA GLY A 257 -6.27 1.10 -3.52
C GLY A 257 -5.65 -0.11 -4.17
N ILE A 258 -4.37 0.00 -4.51
CA ILE A 258 -3.64 -1.04 -5.23
C ILE A 258 -2.43 -1.47 -4.44
N ASN A 259 -2.25 -2.79 -4.36
CA ASN A 259 -1.02 -3.43 -3.93
C ASN A 259 -0.47 -4.21 -5.12
N ASP A 260 0.60 -3.69 -5.72
CA ASP A 260 1.43 -4.49 -6.61
C ASP A 260 2.31 -5.38 -5.73
N HIS A 261 2.29 -6.70 -5.97
CA HIS A 261 3.09 -7.72 -5.30
C HIS A 261 4.60 -7.41 -5.21
N ILE A 262 5.08 -6.30 -5.79
CA ILE A 262 6.44 -5.76 -5.71
C ILE A 262 6.72 -4.96 -4.42
N THR A 263 5.77 -4.71 -3.52
CA THR A 263 6.02 -4.10 -2.19
C THR A 263 6.71 -5.02 -1.15
N ARG A 264 7.48 -5.99 -1.65
CA ARG A 264 7.77 -7.34 -1.14
C ARG A 264 8.37 -7.46 0.25
N LYS A 265 9.35 -6.64 0.63
CA LYS A 265 10.04 -6.87 1.92
C LYS A 265 9.39 -6.07 3.05
N CYS A 266 9.13 -4.78 2.82
CA CYS A 266 8.58 -3.90 3.85
C CYS A 266 7.16 -4.31 4.25
N ASP A 267 6.30 -4.64 3.28
CA ASP A 267 4.91 -5.01 3.57
C ASP A 267 4.78 -6.45 4.07
N TYR A 268 5.64 -7.36 3.64
CA TYR A 268 5.69 -8.73 4.18
C TYR A 268 6.20 -8.77 5.62
N LEU A 269 7.14 -7.91 5.98
CA LEU A 269 7.65 -7.83 7.36
C LEU A 269 6.61 -7.24 8.35
N ALA A 270 5.68 -6.42 7.87
CA ALA A 270 4.52 -6.00 8.65
C ALA A 270 3.53 -7.16 8.92
N LEU A 271 3.58 -8.23 8.12
CA LEU A 271 2.73 -9.42 8.22
C LEU A 271 3.31 -10.53 9.12
N ALA A 272 4.10 -10.17 10.15
CA ALA A 272 4.99 -11.00 11.00
C ALA A 272 4.51 -12.40 11.50
N THR A 273 3.29 -12.85 11.18
CA THR A 273 2.73 -14.18 11.51
C THR A 273 2.19 -14.98 10.31
N LYS A 274 2.28 -14.49 9.06
CA LYS A 274 1.50 -15.06 7.93
C LYS A 274 2.32 -15.22 6.66
N ASP A 275 2.07 -16.33 5.96
CA ASP A 275 2.76 -16.79 4.74
C ASP A 275 2.45 -15.96 3.47
N GLY A 276 1.81 -14.80 3.61
CA GLY A 276 1.41 -13.96 2.48
C GLY A 276 0.33 -14.60 1.59
N SER A 277 -0.38 -15.63 2.05
CA SER A 277 -1.41 -16.34 1.26
C SER A 277 -2.75 -15.61 1.19
N ASN A 278 -3.00 -14.62 2.06
CA ASN A 278 -4.25 -13.87 2.10
C ASN A 278 -4.03 -12.41 1.65
N PRO A 279 -4.57 -11.99 0.49
CA PRO A 279 -4.36 -10.66 -0.04
C PRO A 279 -5.01 -9.52 0.76
N ASP A 280 -6.02 -9.80 1.58
CA ASP A 280 -6.71 -8.79 2.39
C ASP A 280 -5.82 -8.21 3.51
N GLN A 281 -4.62 -8.78 3.69
CA GLN A 281 -3.72 -8.43 4.78
C GLN A 281 -2.64 -7.44 4.33
N PHE A 282 -2.47 -7.23 3.02
CA PHE A 282 -1.47 -6.31 2.51
C PHE A 282 -1.87 -4.86 2.76
N THR A 283 -0.85 -3.99 2.84
CA THR A 283 -1.06 -2.55 2.73
C THR A 283 -1.47 -2.22 1.30
N TYR A 284 -2.63 -1.59 1.14
CA TYR A 284 -3.06 -1.01 -0.13
C TYR A 284 -2.66 0.46 -0.17
N TYR A 285 -2.17 0.89 -1.32
CA TYR A 285 -1.72 2.25 -1.53
C TYR A 285 -2.78 2.98 -2.33
N ASP A 286 -3.19 4.13 -1.80
CA ASP A 286 -4.05 5.07 -2.51
C ASP A 286 -3.27 5.72 -3.67
N GLN A 287 -4.01 6.29 -4.62
CA GLN A 287 -3.52 7.06 -5.73
C GLN A 287 -2.78 8.31 -5.22
N GLU A 288 -1.64 8.66 -5.83
CA GLU A 288 -1.02 9.95 -5.55
C GLU A 288 -1.91 11.07 -6.15
N THR A 289 -2.35 12.00 -5.31
CA THR A 289 -3.29 13.05 -5.72
C THR A 289 -2.62 14.07 -6.65
N VAL A 290 -2.63 13.81 -7.96
CA VAL A 290 -2.13 14.76 -8.97
C VAL A 290 -3.30 15.52 -9.62
N GLY A 291 -3.64 16.69 -9.09
CA GLY A 291 -4.60 17.61 -9.75
C GLY A 291 -6.08 17.21 -9.61
N SER A 292 -6.88 17.39 -10.67
CA SER A 292 -8.34 17.16 -10.69
C SER A 292 -8.73 15.73 -11.06
N ILE A 293 -7.95 14.74 -10.59
CA ILE A 293 -8.24 13.33 -10.84
C ILE A 293 -9.22 12.84 -9.77
N SER A 294 -10.09 11.89 -10.12
CA SER A 294 -11.02 11.28 -9.18
C SER A 294 -10.62 9.85 -8.89
N ASP A 295 -10.73 9.47 -7.62
CA ASP A 295 -10.51 8.12 -7.12
C ASP A 295 -11.72 7.20 -7.34
N GLU A 296 -12.64 7.59 -8.22
CA GLU A 296 -13.90 6.90 -8.47
C GLU A 296 -14.14 6.64 -9.96
N LYS A 297 -14.72 5.48 -10.26
CA LYS A 297 -15.40 5.21 -11.53
C LYS A 297 -16.90 5.10 -11.32
N VAL A 298 -17.67 5.83 -12.11
CA VAL A 298 -19.13 5.91 -12.00
C VAL A 298 -19.79 5.51 -13.32
N PHE A 299 -20.82 4.68 -13.24
CA PHE A 299 -21.69 4.34 -14.35
C PHE A 299 -23.14 4.67 -13.98
N ILE A 300 -23.83 5.43 -14.82
CA ILE A 300 -25.25 5.76 -14.65
C ILE A 300 -26.04 5.10 -15.77
N VAL A 301 -26.91 4.15 -15.40
CA VAL A 301 -27.76 3.41 -16.33
C VAL A 301 -29.17 3.96 -16.30
N TYR A 302 -29.62 4.52 -17.42
CA TYR A 302 -31.00 4.94 -17.62
C TYR A 302 -31.88 3.74 -17.99
N PRO A 303 -33.14 3.69 -17.51
CA PRO A 303 -34.13 2.74 -18.03
C PRO A 303 -34.39 3.01 -19.53
N ALA A 304 -34.90 2.01 -20.24
CA ALA A 304 -35.26 2.17 -21.64
C ALA A 304 -36.33 3.29 -21.76
N PRO A 305 -36.11 4.31 -22.62
CA PRO A 305 -37.10 5.36 -22.78
C PRO A 305 -38.38 4.78 -23.38
N VAL A 306 -39.52 5.20 -22.86
CA VAL A 306 -40.83 4.86 -23.42
C VAL A 306 -41.39 6.12 -24.07
N THR A 307 -41.46 6.13 -25.39
CA THR A 307 -42.11 7.22 -26.13
C THR A 307 -43.62 7.05 -26.04
N GLY A 308 -44.31 8.10 -25.58
CA GLY A 308 -45.78 8.14 -25.56
C GLY A 308 -46.39 8.19 -26.97
N PRO A 309 -47.72 8.07 -27.08
CA PRO A 309 -48.39 8.15 -28.37
C PRO A 309 -48.23 9.54 -29.00
N ILE A 310 -48.24 9.58 -30.33
CA ILE A 310 -48.33 10.84 -31.07
C ILE A 310 -49.77 11.34 -30.98
N TYR A 311 -49.95 12.55 -30.47
CA TYR A 311 -51.26 13.22 -30.44
C TYR A 311 -51.47 14.02 -31.72
N TYR A 312 -52.68 13.92 -32.31
CA TYR A 312 -53.08 14.74 -33.45
C TYR A 312 -53.28 16.19 -33.02
N VAL A 313 -52.65 17.13 -33.73
CA VAL A 313 -52.93 18.57 -33.60
C VAL A 313 -53.88 18.97 -34.74
N PRO A 314 -55.15 19.30 -34.45
CA PRO A 314 -56.09 19.71 -35.50
C PRO A 314 -55.67 21.02 -36.17
N ASN A 315 -55.83 21.09 -37.49
CA ASN A 315 -55.58 22.29 -38.30
C ASN A 315 -56.50 23.48 -37.97
N SER A 316 -57.46 23.32 -37.06
CA SER A 316 -58.34 24.38 -36.59
C SER A 316 -58.79 24.13 -35.16
N PHE A 317 -58.42 25.02 -34.24
CA PHE A 317 -59.02 25.12 -32.90
C PHE A 317 -60.35 25.90 -32.97
N ASN A 318 -61.33 25.46 -33.75
CA ASN A 318 -62.59 26.20 -33.89
C ASN A 318 -63.81 25.35 -33.52
N LYS A 319 -64.47 25.73 -32.41
CA LYS A 319 -65.91 25.94 -32.39
C LYS A 319 -66.16 27.41 -32.09
#